data_AF-A0A1Y6LFW7-F1
#
_entry.id   AF-A0A1Y6LFW7-F1
#
_cell.length_a   1.000
_cell.length_b   1.000
_cell.length_c   1.000
_cell.angle_alpha   90.00
_cell.angle_beta   90.00
_cell.angle_gamma   90.00
#
_symmetry.space_group_name_H-M   'P 1'
#
loop_
_entity.id
_entity.type
_entity.pdbx_description
1 polymer ?
#
loop_
_entity_poly.entity_id
_entity_poly.type
_entity_poly.pdbx_seq_one_letter_code
_entity_poly.pdbx_strand_id
1 'polypeptide(L)'
;MSAPIVALFGYESSTFTIKLRHVLRLKQIPYTFVTVPSMMPRPLLRDNFHLTYRKIPVLAIGREIYCDTSLICEALEHFFPEAEGYRTLYPTSQDGRNYRPLIRGFASYWTDRPLFRVTCGLMPASIWRSSFGTDRAQLIGHKLDPDKLERKLPENLSRLDMQLSMLEPLFADTNGPWVFSTRTPSFADVSVYYQLLWGNEISSGRLVANLTAGGAPDTEMEGATPVFNAKRYPGVWAWYHKVQRYFEGLPVVEDGTTSFESVLEQMKKSPTLGKKSMLLPTPRATHDELDAKCGLVDGALVSVAPDDTGRDDPTIGTLVALSPEEVVIKPLPLENQPTVETRIHFPRLGFVIRPVKQAKI
;
A
#
# COMPACT_ATOMS: atom_id res chain seq x y z
N MET A 1 11.01 -2.17 26.71
CA MET A 1 10.69 -0.87 26.07
C MET A 1 9.30 -0.99 25.49
N SER A 2 8.45 0.04 25.58
CA SER A 2 7.14 0.02 24.92
C SER A 2 7.32 -0.09 23.41
N ALA A 3 6.45 -0.83 22.72
CA ALA A 3 6.45 -0.88 21.26
C ALA A 3 6.30 0.53 20.67
N PRO A 4 6.93 0.84 19.52
CA PRO A 4 6.81 2.14 18.89
C PRO A 4 5.36 2.40 18.46
N ILE A 5 4.94 3.67 18.45
CA ILE A 5 3.64 4.05 17.88
C ILE A 5 3.58 3.65 16.41
N VAL A 6 2.46 3.06 16.00
CA VAL A 6 2.16 2.72 14.60
C VAL A 6 0.93 3.52 14.18
N ALA A 7 1.08 4.39 13.19
CA ALA A 7 -0.03 5.17 12.66
C ALA A 7 -0.17 5.00 11.15
N LEU A 8 -1.36 4.58 10.70
CA LEU A 8 -1.69 4.39 9.30
C LEU A 8 -2.48 5.59 8.79
N PHE A 9 -1.91 6.32 7.83
CA PHE A 9 -2.57 7.46 7.21
C PHE A 9 -3.24 7.00 5.91
N GLY A 10 -4.56 7.16 5.82
CA GLY A 10 -5.31 6.76 4.63
C GLY A 10 -6.77 7.18 4.65
N TYR A 11 -7.54 6.65 3.72
CA TYR A 11 -9.01 6.72 3.74
C TYR A 11 -9.57 5.31 3.56
N GLU A 12 -10.78 5.09 4.06
CA GLU A 12 -11.34 3.75 4.29
C GLU A 12 -11.50 2.93 3.01
N SER A 13 -12.09 3.53 1.97
CA SER A 13 -12.36 2.89 0.67
C SER A 13 -11.13 2.79 -0.25
N SER A 14 -9.95 3.23 0.19
CA SER A 14 -8.72 3.03 -0.57
C SER A 14 -8.35 1.56 -0.60
N THR A 15 -8.23 0.99 -1.79
CA THR A 15 -7.79 -0.40 -1.99
C THR A 15 -6.49 -0.71 -1.24
N PHE A 16 -5.49 0.18 -1.30
CA PHE A 16 -4.20 -0.03 -0.66
C PHE A 16 -4.25 0.22 0.85
N THR A 17 -5.19 1.03 1.36
CA THR A 17 -5.45 1.12 2.81
C THR A 17 -6.05 -0.20 3.30
N ILE A 18 -7.02 -0.76 2.59
CA ILE A 18 -7.61 -2.07 2.92
C ILE A 18 -6.51 -3.13 2.99
N LYS A 19 -5.59 -3.16 2.02
CA LYS A 19 -4.40 -4.04 2.05
C LYS A 19 -3.64 -3.92 3.37
N LEU A 20 -3.25 -2.70 3.77
CA LEU A 20 -2.46 -2.52 4.98
C LEU A 20 -3.22 -2.80 6.27
N ARG A 21 -4.53 -2.52 6.34
CA ARG A 21 -5.37 -2.92 7.48
C ARG A 21 -5.36 -4.45 7.65
N HIS A 22 -5.43 -5.20 6.56
CA HIS A 22 -5.31 -6.67 6.60
C HIS A 22 -3.90 -7.14 6.94
N VAL A 23 -2.85 -6.46 6.47
CA VAL A 23 -1.45 -6.75 6.87
C VAL A 23 -1.25 -6.55 8.38
N LEU A 24 -1.70 -5.42 8.93
CA LEU A 24 -1.61 -5.10 10.36
C LEU A 24 -2.42 -6.10 11.19
N ARG A 25 -3.62 -6.46 10.76
CA ARG A 25 -4.43 -7.50 11.40
C ARG A 25 -3.77 -8.88 11.31
N LEU A 26 -3.20 -9.26 10.18
CA LEU A 26 -2.50 -10.54 10.03
C LEU A 26 -1.32 -10.62 10.99
N LYS A 27 -0.50 -9.56 11.08
CA LYS A 27 0.64 -9.48 12.00
C LYS A 27 0.26 -9.29 13.47
N GLN A 28 -0.99 -8.95 13.75
CA GLN A 28 -1.51 -8.60 15.07
C GLN A 28 -0.81 -7.39 15.69
N ILE A 29 -0.61 -6.32 14.90
CA ILE A 29 0.06 -5.09 15.32
C ILE A 29 -1.00 -4.03 15.68
N PRO A 30 -1.06 -3.57 16.94
CA PRO A 30 -1.90 -2.44 17.32
C PRO A 30 -1.48 -1.17 16.57
N TYR A 31 -2.45 -0.42 16.02
CA TYR A 31 -2.18 0.81 15.28
C TYR A 31 -3.32 1.82 15.40
N THR A 32 -3.01 3.11 15.22
CA THR A 32 -4.02 4.17 15.08
C THR A 32 -4.27 4.46 13.60
N PHE A 33 -5.52 4.50 13.17
CA PHE A 33 -5.88 4.92 11.81
C PHE A 33 -6.14 6.43 11.77
N VAL A 34 -5.42 7.16 10.92
CA VAL A 34 -5.57 8.60 10.75
C VAL A 34 -6.14 8.88 9.37
N THR A 35 -7.39 9.35 9.34
CA THR A 35 -8.08 9.67 8.09
C THR A 35 -7.44 10.87 7.40
N VAL A 36 -7.13 10.73 6.13
CA VAL A 36 -6.70 11.82 5.23
C VAL A 36 -7.61 11.85 3.99
N PRO A 37 -7.73 13.00 3.28
CA PRO A 37 -8.57 13.09 2.10
C PRO A 37 -8.24 12.06 1.00
N SER A 38 -9.25 11.63 0.22
CA SER A 38 -9.04 10.68 -0.91
C SER A 38 -8.41 11.33 -2.15
N MET A 39 -8.36 12.66 -2.18
CA MET A 39 -7.85 13.53 -3.25
C MET A 39 -6.87 14.56 -2.64
N MET A 40 -6.10 15.25 -3.49
CA MET A 40 -5.25 16.35 -3.03
C MET A 40 -6.08 17.62 -2.74
N PRO A 41 -5.64 18.50 -1.82
CA PRO A 41 -4.44 18.43 -0.99
C PRO A 41 -4.60 17.56 0.29
N ARG A 42 -3.47 17.11 0.86
CA ARG A 42 -3.40 16.36 2.12
C ARG A 42 -2.62 17.16 3.20
N PRO A 43 -3.20 18.24 3.76
CA PRO A 43 -2.47 19.15 4.67
C PRO A 43 -1.92 18.45 5.90
N LEU A 44 -2.61 17.44 6.44
CA LEU A 44 -2.12 16.67 7.59
C LEU A 44 -0.71 16.10 7.39
N LEU A 45 -0.44 15.50 6.23
CA LEU A 45 0.87 14.94 5.92
C LEU A 45 1.89 16.02 5.55
N ARG A 46 1.44 16.99 4.76
CA ARG A 46 2.27 18.09 4.28
C ARG A 46 2.76 18.97 5.43
N ASP A 47 1.87 19.40 6.31
CA ASP A 47 2.17 20.44 7.29
C ASP A 47 2.85 19.87 8.53
N ASN A 48 2.54 18.63 8.92
CA ASN A 48 3.14 18.00 10.10
C ASN A 48 4.45 17.29 9.80
N PHE A 49 4.65 16.81 8.56
CA PHE A 49 5.79 15.96 8.20
C PHE A 49 6.54 16.39 6.94
N HIS A 50 6.10 17.48 6.27
CA HIS A 50 6.67 17.94 5.00
C HIS A 50 6.65 16.88 3.89
N LEU A 51 5.70 15.95 3.96
CA LEU A 51 5.50 14.93 2.94
C LEU A 51 4.57 15.45 1.84
N THR A 52 5.12 15.58 0.63
CA THR A 52 4.38 16.00 -0.58
C THR A 52 3.95 14.84 -1.46
N TYR A 53 4.45 13.63 -1.19
CA TYR A 53 4.11 12.41 -1.91
C TYR A 53 2.60 12.21 -1.99
N ARG A 54 2.10 12.02 -3.22
CA ARG A 54 0.65 12.02 -3.49
C ARG A 54 -0.08 10.74 -3.12
N LYS A 55 0.55 9.57 -3.27
CA LYS A 55 -0.14 8.29 -3.06
C LYS A 55 -0.31 8.01 -1.57
N ILE A 56 -1.31 7.18 -1.27
CA ILE A 56 -1.71 6.79 0.08
C ILE A 56 -2.08 5.30 0.02
N PRO A 57 -1.93 4.51 1.09
CA PRO A 57 -1.48 4.87 2.43
C PRO A 57 0.01 5.14 2.60
N VAL A 58 0.33 5.82 3.71
CA VAL A 58 1.67 5.90 4.30
C VAL A 58 1.57 5.49 5.77
N LEU A 59 2.66 4.98 6.33
CA LEU A 59 2.67 4.45 7.70
C LEU A 59 3.80 5.11 8.51
N ALA A 60 3.49 5.61 9.70
CA ALA A 60 4.51 5.99 10.67
C ALA A 60 4.81 4.82 11.62
N ILE A 61 6.10 4.59 11.89
CA ILE A 61 6.59 3.75 13.00
C ILE A 61 7.55 4.61 13.81
N GLY A 62 7.14 5.03 15.01
CA GLY A 62 7.88 6.01 15.80
C GLY A 62 8.01 7.35 15.05
N ARG A 63 9.23 7.75 14.68
CA ARG A 63 9.50 8.99 13.92
C ARG A 63 9.81 8.78 12.44
N GLU A 64 9.69 7.55 11.95
CA GLU A 64 9.96 7.22 10.55
C GLU A 64 8.65 7.11 9.78
N ILE A 65 8.57 7.70 8.58
CA ILE A 65 7.41 7.58 7.68
C ILE A 65 7.79 6.71 6.50
N TYR A 66 7.08 5.60 6.34
CA TYR A 66 7.24 4.66 5.23
C TYR A 66 6.18 4.92 4.17
N CYS A 67 6.65 5.20 2.96
CA CYS A 67 5.84 5.36 1.77
C CYS A 67 5.82 4.06 0.96
N ASP A 68 4.70 3.83 0.27
CA ASP A 68 4.42 2.64 -0.55
C ASP A 68 4.20 1.33 0.23
N THR A 69 3.15 0.60 -0.14
CA THR A 69 2.76 -0.61 0.60
C THR A 69 3.81 -1.72 0.54
N SER A 70 4.66 -1.76 -0.50
CA SER A 70 5.72 -2.76 -0.60
C SER A 70 6.79 -2.57 0.48
N LEU A 71 7.20 -1.33 0.73
CA LEU A 71 8.17 -1.02 1.78
C LEU A 71 7.52 -1.11 3.16
N ILE A 72 6.29 -0.61 3.31
CA ILE A 72 5.57 -0.66 4.59
C ILE A 72 5.44 -2.10 5.10
N CYS A 73 5.14 -3.08 4.23
CA CYS A 73 5.06 -4.48 4.63
C CYS A 73 6.41 -5.02 5.13
N GLU A 74 7.52 -4.64 4.50
CA GLU A 74 8.86 -5.05 4.93
C GLU A 74 9.27 -4.37 6.24
N ALA A 75 8.90 -3.10 6.44
CA ALA A 75 9.14 -2.39 7.69
C ALA A 75 8.37 -3.04 8.84
N LEU A 76 7.09 -3.35 8.63
CA LEU A 76 6.29 -4.08 9.62
C LEU A 76 6.88 -5.45 9.92
N GLU A 77 7.30 -6.22 8.91
CA GLU A 77 7.96 -7.52 9.11
C GLU A 77 9.26 -7.41 9.92
N HIS A 78 10.03 -6.34 9.71
CA HIS A 78 11.29 -6.12 10.41
C HIS A 78 11.11 -5.68 11.87
N PHE A 79 10.28 -4.66 12.12
CA PHE A 79 10.12 -4.06 13.45
C PHE A 79 9.15 -4.82 14.37
N PHE A 80 8.37 -5.74 13.81
CA PHE A 80 7.42 -6.58 14.56
C PHE A 80 7.65 -8.06 14.19
N PRO A 81 8.78 -8.65 14.61
CA PRO A 81 9.18 -10.00 14.25
C PRO A 81 8.47 -11.07 15.09
N GLU A 82 8.44 -12.31 14.58
CA GLU A 82 7.86 -13.45 15.31
C GLU A 82 8.54 -13.73 16.65
N ALA A 83 9.84 -13.45 16.76
CA ALA A 83 10.60 -13.59 17.99
C ALA A 83 10.07 -12.69 19.14
N GLU A 84 9.30 -11.65 18.82
CA GLU A 84 8.67 -10.74 19.77
C GLU A 84 7.17 -11.01 19.95
N GLY A 85 6.65 -12.12 19.43
CA GLY A 85 5.26 -12.56 19.60
C GLY A 85 4.28 -12.06 18.54
N TYR A 86 4.76 -11.33 17.52
CA TYR A 86 3.97 -10.98 16.34
C TYR A 86 3.85 -12.16 15.36
N ARG A 87 2.98 -12.06 14.37
CA ARG A 87 2.89 -13.05 13.28
C ARG A 87 3.70 -12.61 12.08
N THR A 88 4.14 -13.55 11.24
CA THR A 88 4.89 -13.25 10.00
C THR A 88 3.98 -13.09 8.78
N LEU A 89 4.42 -12.25 7.85
CA LEU A 89 3.89 -12.17 6.48
C LEU A 89 4.37 -13.31 5.57
N TYR A 90 5.42 -14.01 5.97
CA TYR A 90 6.14 -15.01 5.17
C TYR A 90 6.27 -16.35 5.89
N PRO A 91 5.14 -16.99 6.28
CA PRO A 91 5.18 -18.29 6.93
C PRO A 91 5.84 -19.34 6.02
N THR A 92 6.57 -20.27 6.64
CA THR A 92 7.20 -21.39 5.91
C THR A 92 6.15 -22.24 5.19
N SER A 93 6.43 -22.59 3.94
CA SER A 93 5.58 -23.47 3.13
C SER A 93 5.66 -24.92 3.61
N GLN A 94 4.71 -25.76 3.20
CA GLN A 94 4.66 -27.18 3.53
C GLN A 94 5.91 -27.95 3.08
N ASP A 95 6.61 -27.49 2.05
CA ASP A 95 7.88 -28.05 1.58
C ASP A 95 9.10 -27.59 2.40
N GLY A 96 8.89 -26.82 3.48
CA GLY A 96 9.95 -26.32 4.36
C GLY A 96 10.66 -25.06 3.86
N ARG A 97 10.31 -24.52 2.69
CA ARG A 97 10.96 -23.32 2.14
C ARG A 97 10.25 -22.03 2.56
N ASN A 98 11.04 -20.95 2.62
CA ASN A 98 10.52 -19.60 2.75
C ASN A 98 10.50 -18.92 1.37
N TYR A 99 9.31 -18.54 0.90
CA TYR A 99 9.09 -17.94 -0.42
C TYR A 99 8.99 -16.40 -0.39
N ARG A 100 9.52 -15.74 0.64
CA ARG A 100 9.45 -14.27 0.81
C ARG A 100 9.71 -13.46 -0.46
N PRO A 101 10.78 -13.69 -1.26
CA PRO A 101 11.00 -12.92 -2.49
C PRO A 101 9.90 -13.12 -3.54
N LEU A 102 9.38 -14.35 -3.69
CA LEU A 102 8.29 -14.64 -4.64
C LEU A 102 6.97 -14.05 -4.15
N ILE A 103 6.69 -14.10 -2.85
CA ILE A 103 5.49 -13.49 -2.26
C ILE A 103 5.52 -11.97 -2.43
N ARG A 104 6.67 -11.32 -2.18
CA ARG A 104 6.87 -9.89 -2.43
C ARG A 104 6.63 -9.55 -3.91
N GLY A 105 7.25 -10.31 -4.82
CA GLY A 105 7.08 -10.12 -6.26
C GLY A 105 5.63 -10.31 -6.70
N PHE A 106 4.98 -11.37 -6.23
CA PHE A 106 3.58 -11.67 -6.52
C PHE A 106 2.65 -10.52 -6.08
N ALA A 107 2.83 -10.02 -4.85
CA ALA A 107 2.07 -8.90 -4.35
C ALA A 107 2.33 -7.61 -5.16
N SER A 108 3.59 -7.20 -5.29
CA SER A 108 3.94 -5.89 -5.88
C SER A 108 3.83 -5.82 -7.41
N TYR A 109 3.92 -6.95 -8.12
CA TYR A 109 3.91 -6.97 -9.58
C TYR A 109 2.69 -7.61 -10.21
N TRP A 110 2.07 -8.61 -9.59
CA TRP A 110 0.85 -9.21 -10.12
C TRP A 110 -0.37 -8.57 -9.47
N THR A 111 -0.51 -8.64 -8.14
CA THR A 111 -1.76 -8.18 -7.54
C THR A 111 -1.91 -6.66 -7.59
N ASP A 112 -0.83 -5.92 -7.28
CA ASP A 112 -0.86 -4.45 -7.22
C ASP A 112 -0.86 -3.77 -8.59
N ARG A 113 -0.58 -4.51 -9.69
CA ARG A 113 -0.47 -3.94 -11.04
C ARG A 113 -1.52 -4.51 -12.02
N PRO A 114 -1.35 -5.68 -12.65
CA PRO A 114 -2.33 -6.20 -13.60
C PRO A 114 -3.68 -6.52 -12.97
N LEU A 115 -3.74 -7.18 -11.80
CA LEU A 115 -5.02 -7.46 -11.16
C LEU A 115 -5.72 -6.18 -10.68
N PHE A 116 -4.97 -5.26 -10.07
CA PHE A 116 -5.47 -3.94 -9.69
C PHE A 116 -6.02 -3.14 -10.89
N ARG A 117 -5.34 -3.15 -12.04
CA ARG A 117 -5.84 -2.47 -13.25
C ARG A 117 -7.17 -3.05 -13.71
N VAL A 118 -7.35 -4.37 -13.59
CA VAL A 118 -8.61 -5.04 -13.93
C VAL A 118 -9.72 -4.63 -12.97
N THR A 119 -9.48 -4.66 -11.65
CA THR A 119 -10.49 -4.26 -10.66
C THR A 119 -10.84 -2.77 -10.75
N CYS A 120 -9.87 -1.89 -11.00
CA CYS A 120 -10.12 -0.49 -11.34
C CYS A 120 -10.96 -0.33 -12.63
N GLY A 121 -10.76 -1.21 -13.61
CA GLY A 121 -11.53 -1.21 -14.85
C GLY A 121 -13.00 -1.57 -14.65
N LEU A 122 -13.39 -2.13 -13.51
CA LEU A 122 -14.77 -2.47 -13.16
C LEU A 122 -15.48 -1.36 -12.38
N MET A 123 -14.79 -0.24 -12.13
CA MET A 123 -15.37 0.90 -11.41
C MET A 123 -16.51 1.54 -12.21
N PRO A 124 -17.67 1.79 -11.57
CA PRO A 124 -18.81 2.47 -12.19
C PRO A 124 -18.46 3.85 -12.77
N ALA A 125 -19.13 4.21 -13.87
CA ALA A 125 -18.92 5.48 -14.57
C ALA A 125 -19.15 6.71 -13.66
N SER A 126 -20.07 6.61 -12.70
CA SER A 126 -20.37 7.66 -11.73
C SER A 126 -19.14 8.14 -10.96
N ILE A 127 -18.22 7.23 -10.63
CA ILE A 127 -16.96 7.57 -9.95
C ILE A 127 -16.10 8.46 -10.84
N TRP A 128 -15.96 8.10 -12.12
CA TRP A 128 -15.13 8.82 -13.08
C TRP A 128 -15.73 10.17 -13.50
N ARG A 129 -17.04 10.36 -13.36
CA ARG A 129 -17.73 11.65 -13.59
C ARG A 129 -17.60 12.63 -12.42
N SER A 130 -17.22 12.13 -11.23
CA SER A 130 -17.04 12.97 -10.04
C SER A 130 -15.69 13.71 -10.03
N SER A 131 -15.48 14.59 -9.05
CA SER A 131 -14.19 15.24 -8.79
C SER A 131 -13.04 14.23 -8.60
N PHE A 132 -13.34 13.03 -8.10
CA PHE A 132 -12.38 11.94 -7.98
C PHE A 132 -11.81 11.54 -9.35
N GLY A 133 -12.65 11.45 -10.38
CA GLY A 133 -12.20 11.15 -11.74
C GLY A 133 -11.21 12.19 -12.26
N THR A 134 -11.47 13.47 -11.99
CA THR A 134 -10.56 14.58 -12.33
C THR A 134 -9.23 14.47 -11.59
N ASP A 135 -9.25 14.19 -10.29
CA ASP A 135 -8.05 13.97 -9.49
C ASP A 135 -7.22 12.78 -10.02
N ARG A 136 -7.89 11.66 -10.35
CA ARG A 136 -7.21 10.48 -10.90
C ARG A 136 -6.65 10.73 -12.31
N ALA A 137 -7.30 11.55 -13.13
CA ALA A 137 -6.75 11.96 -14.43
C ALA A 137 -5.43 12.72 -14.27
N GLN A 138 -5.32 13.61 -13.26
CA GLN A 138 -4.06 14.30 -12.92
C GLN A 138 -3.00 13.32 -12.42
N LEU A 139 -3.37 12.42 -11.49
CA LEU A 139 -2.46 11.40 -10.98
C LEU A 139 -1.86 10.51 -12.09
N ILE A 140 -2.68 10.10 -13.05
CA ILE A 140 -2.26 9.20 -14.14
C ILE A 140 -1.55 9.98 -15.27
N GLY A 141 -1.83 11.29 -15.42
CA GLY A 141 -1.23 12.16 -16.43
C GLY A 141 -1.95 12.15 -17.78
N HIS A 142 -3.22 11.75 -17.84
CA HIS A 142 -4.05 11.89 -19.05
C HIS A 142 -5.54 11.98 -18.71
N LYS A 143 -6.32 12.57 -19.62
CA LYS A 143 -7.76 12.73 -19.46
C LYS A 143 -8.47 11.37 -19.50
N LEU A 144 -9.36 11.14 -18.54
CA LEU A 144 -10.24 9.98 -18.48
C LEU A 144 -11.60 10.33 -19.13
N ASP A 145 -12.16 9.39 -19.87
CA ASP A 145 -13.47 9.48 -20.50
C ASP A 145 -14.41 8.45 -19.83
N PRO A 146 -15.33 8.90 -18.96
CA PRO A 146 -16.23 8.00 -18.23
C PRO A 146 -17.09 7.12 -19.14
N ASP A 147 -17.62 7.66 -20.25
CA ASP A 147 -18.47 6.93 -21.20
C ASP A 147 -17.69 5.85 -21.95
N LYS A 148 -16.41 6.12 -22.26
CA LYS A 148 -15.51 5.13 -22.85
C LYS A 148 -15.13 4.04 -21.84
N LEU A 149 -14.92 4.40 -20.57
CA LEU A 149 -14.59 3.44 -19.51
C LEU A 149 -15.79 2.52 -19.22
N GLU A 150 -17.00 3.07 -19.18
CA GLU A 150 -18.24 2.32 -19.00
C GLU A 150 -18.45 1.27 -20.10
N ARG A 151 -18.24 1.66 -21.37
CA ARG A 151 -18.31 0.72 -22.51
C ARG A 151 -17.29 -0.41 -22.46
N LYS A 152 -16.22 -0.28 -21.65
CA LYS A 152 -15.19 -1.31 -21.45
C LYS A 152 -15.49 -2.26 -20.30
N LEU A 153 -16.57 -2.09 -19.54
CA LEU A 153 -16.91 -2.98 -18.43
C LEU A 153 -16.97 -4.47 -18.86
N PRO A 154 -17.60 -4.86 -20.00
CA PRO A 154 -17.58 -6.26 -20.43
C PRO A 154 -16.18 -6.79 -20.74
N GLU A 155 -15.32 -5.96 -21.34
CA GLU A 155 -13.92 -6.32 -21.61
C GLU A 155 -13.14 -6.49 -20.30
N ASN A 156 -13.35 -5.62 -19.31
CA ASN A 156 -12.71 -5.73 -18.00
C ASN A 156 -13.24 -6.92 -17.19
N LEU A 157 -14.52 -7.28 -17.32
CA LEU A 157 -15.05 -8.53 -16.76
C LEU A 157 -14.39 -9.76 -17.39
N SER A 158 -14.20 -9.78 -18.71
CA SER A 158 -13.44 -10.84 -19.39
C SER A 158 -11.98 -10.90 -18.95
N ARG A 159 -11.36 -9.76 -18.62
CA ARG A 159 -10.01 -9.74 -18.04
C ARG A 159 -9.99 -10.26 -16.60
N LEU A 160 -10.99 -9.91 -15.78
CA LEU A 160 -11.15 -10.48 -14.43
C LEU A 160 -11.29 -11.99 -14.53
N ASP A 161 -12.10 -12.45 -15.48
CA ASP A 161 -12.31 -13.86 -15.75
C ASP A 161 -10.99 -14.59 -16.01
N MET A 162 -10.14 -14.03 -16.88
CA MET A 162 -8.81 -14.58 -17.13
C MET A 162 -7.93 -14.60 -15.86
N GLN A 163 -7.95 -13.53 -15.04
CA GLN A 163 -7.20 -13.51 -13.78
C GLN A 163 -7.67 -14.61 -12.80
N LEU A 164 -8.99 -14.80 -12.67
CA LEU A 164 -9.55 -15.84 -11.82
C LEU A 164 -9.24 -17.24 -12.36
N SER A 165 -9.31 -17.45 -13.68
CA SER A 165 -8.92 -18.71 -14.31
C SER A 165 -7.46 -19.09 -14.05
N MET A 166 -6.56 -18.11 -13.91
CA MET A 166 -5.17 -18.39 -13.53
C MET A 166 -5.02 -18.79 -12.05
N LEU A 167 -5.91 -18.30 -11.18
CA LEU A 167 -5.90 -18.60 -9.75
C LEU A 167 -6.61 -19.91 -9.41
N GLU A 168 -7.66 -20.28 -10.14
CA GLU A 168 -8.51 -21.45 -9.85
C GLU A 168 -7.73 -22.77 -9.66
N PRO A 169 -6.72 -23.11 -10.49
CA PRO A 169 -5.94 -24.34 -10.28
C PRO A 169 -5.21 -24.40 -8.94
N LEU A 170 -4.93 -23.26 -8.29
CA LEU A 170 -4.33 -23.24 -6.95
C LEU A 170 -5.26 -23.82 -5.88
N PHE A 171 -6.56 -23.87 -6.16
CA PHE A 171 -7.60 -24.25 -5.20
C PHE A 171 -8.49 -25.42 -5.70
N ALA A 172 -8.20 -25.99 -6.88
CA ALA A 172 -9.03 -27.00 -7.54
C ALA A 172 -8.89 -28.41 -6.93
N ASP A 173 -7.66 -28.80 -6.57
CA ASP A 173 -7.38 -30.08 -5.91
C ASP A 173 -6.76 -29.79 -4.56
N THR A 174 -7.55 -29.91 -3.48
CA THR A 174 -7.16 -30.31 -2.10
C THR A 174 -8.04 -29.63 -1.05
N ASN A 175 -8.21 -30.30 0.09
CA ASN A 175 -8.44 -29.68 1.41
C ASN A 175 -7.26 -28.74 1.83
N GLY A 176 -6.55 -28.16 0.86
CA GLY A 176 -5.27 -27.51 0.95
C GLY A 176 -5.35 -26.04 0.53
N PRO A 177 -4.23 -25.41 0.25
CA PRO A 177 -3.71 -24.44 1.21
C PRO A 177 -3.89 -22.98 0.78
N TRP A 178 -3.35 -22.07 1.57
CA TRP A 178 -3.10 -20.68 1.22
C TRP A 178 -2.24 -20.57 -0.07
N VAL A 179 -2.21 -19.42 -0.75
CA VAL A 179 -1.65 -19.24 -2.11
C VAL A 179 -0.26 -19.88 -2.33
N PHE A 180 0.61 -19.87 -1.33
CA PHE A 180 1.97 -20.44 -1.38
C PHE A 180 2.15 -21.75 -0.60
N SER A 181 1.07 -22.50 -0.40
CA SER A 181 1.07 -23.74 0.38
C SER A 181 1.59 -23.61 1.80
N THR A 182 1.36 -22.45 2.43
CA THR A 182 1.77 -22.16 3.79
C THR A 182 0.79 -22.75 4.81
N ARG A 183 1.18 -22.79 6.09
CA ARG A 183 0.30 -23.27 7.19
C ARG A 183 -0.76 -22.25 7.59
N THR A 184 -0.43 -20.97 7.51
CA THR A 184 -1.31 -19.82 7.77
C THR A 184 -1.30 -18.88 6.56
N PRO A 185 -2.29 -17.97 6.41
CA PRO A 185 -2.26 -17.01 5.32
C PRO A 185 -0.96 -16.24 5.31
N SER A 186 -0.43 -16.02 4.12
CA SER A 186 0.75 -15.21 3.88
C SER A 186 0.34 -13.84 3.34
N PHE A 187 1.32 -12.98 3.10
CA PHE A 187 1.08 -11.73 2.38
C PHE A 187 0.52 -11.94 0.96
N ALA A 188 0.78 -13.08 0.31
CA ALA A 188 0.18 -13.41 -0.99
C ALA A 188 -1.34 -13.59 -0.89
N ASP A 189 -1.82 -14.19 0.19
CA ASP A 189 -3.26 -14.36 0.41
C ASP A 189 -3.93 -13.01 0.65
N VAL A 190 -3.30 -12.16 1.48
CA VAL A 190 -3.75 -10.78 1.67
C VAL A 190 -3.81 -10.06 0.35
N SER A 191 -2.76 -10.17 -0.48
CA SER A 191 -2.59 -9.39 -1.70
C SER A 191 -3.63 -9.72 -2.79
N VAL A 192 -4.09 -10.98 -2.86
CA VAL A 192 -5.21 -11.35 -3.73
C VAL A 192 -6.55 -10.97 -3.08
N TYR A 193 -6.71 -11.24 -1.78
CA TYR A 193 -7.98 -11.08 -1.08
C TYR A 193 -8.45 -9.64 -1.07
N TYR A 194 -7.57 -8.68 -0.72
CA TYR A 194 -7.95 -7.28 -0.66
C TYR A 194 -8.39 -6.72 -2.02
N GLN A 195 -7.77 -7.20 -3.11
CA GLN A 195 -8.12 -6.78 -4.46
C GLN A 195 -9.49 -7.31 -4.89
N LEU A 196 -9.77 -8.58 -4.61
CA LEU A 196 -11.09 -9.17 -4.89
C LEU A 196 -12.18 -8.54 -4.02
N LEU A 197 -11.90 -8.31 -2.73
CA LEU A 197 -12.80 -7.60 -1.82
C LEU A 197 -13.10 -6.20 -2.36
N TRP A 198 -12.08 -5.37 -2.56
CA TRP A 198 -12.27 -4.00 -3.04
C TRP A 198 -12.93 -3.95 -4.42
N GLY A 199 -12.50 -4.80 -5.35
CA GLY A 199 -13.06 -4.88 -6.69
C GLY A 199 -14.54 -5.28 -6.69
N ASN A 200 -14.92 -6.24 -5.84
CA ASN A 200 -16.32 -6.65 -5.67
C ASN A 200 -17.16 -5.53 -5.05
N GLU A 201 -16.70 -4.91 -3.96
CA GLU A 201 -17.43 -3.81 -3.30
C GLU A 201 -17.65 -2.62 -4.24
N ILE A 202 -16.57 -2.10 -4.86
CA ILE A 202 -16.66 -0.91 -5.69
C ILE A 202 -17.41 -1.16 -7.00
N SER A 203 -17.20 -2.31 -7.66
CA SER A 203 -17.91 -2.64 -8.91
C SER A 203 -19.42 -2.83 -8.69
N SER A 204 -19.82 -3.30 -7.51
CA SER A 204 -21.23 -3.37 -7.10
C SER A 204 -21.80 -2.03 -6.64
N GLY A 205 -21.03 -0.94 -6.66
CA GLY A 205 -21.51 0.39 -6.29
C GLY A 205 -21.44 0.71 -4.80
N ARG A 206 -20.84 -0.15 -3.97
CA ARG A 206 -20.65 0.10 -2.54
C ARG A 206 -19.36 0.87 -2.30
N LEU A 207 -19.27 1.61 -1.18
CA LEU A 207 -18.12 2.45 -0.79
C LEU A 207 -17.77 3.58 -1.78
N VAL A 208 -18.63 3.84 -2.76
CA VAL A 208 -18.47 4.87 -3.79
C VAL A 208 -18.54 6.26 -3.17
N ALA A 209 -19.45 6.48 -2.23
CA ALA A 209 -19.57 7.75 -1.51
C ALA A 209 -18.28 8.07 -0.72
N ASN A 210 -17.72 7.09 -0.01
CA ASN A 210 -16.47 7.27 0.72
C ASN A 210 -15.29 7.52 -0.25
N LEU A 211 -15.21 6.76 -1.36
CA LEU A 211 -14.14 6.88 -2.35
C LEU A 211 -14.09 8.26 -2.99
N THR A 212 -15.26 8.76 -3.39
CA THR A 212 -15.43 10.02 -4.11
C THR A 212 -15.60 11.24 -3.20
N ALA A 213 -15.47 11.07 -1.88
CA ALA A 213 -15.75 12.11 -0.88
C ALA A 213 -17.15 12.74 -1.10
N GLY A 214 -18.15 11.91 -1.37
CA GLY A 214 -19.54 12.31 -1.66
C GLY A 214 -19.81 12.74 -3.10
N GLY A 215 -18.82 12.69 -3.99
CA GLY A 215 -18.98 13.04 -5.41
C GLY A 215 -19.87 12.10 -6.23
N ALA A 216 -20.15 10.90 -5.73
CA ALA A 216 -21.13 9.96 -6.25
C ALA A 216 -21.73 9.14 -5.09
N PRO A 217 -23.03 8.78 -5.13
CA PRO A 217 -23.66 7.98 -4.09
C PRO A 217 -23.30 6.50 -4.20
N ASP A 218 -23.51 5.77 -3.10
CA ASP A 218 -23.54 4.32 -3.14
C ASP A 218 -24.77 3.82 -3.93
N THR A 219 -24.62 2.69 -4.59
CA THR A 219 -25.63 2.05 -5.45
C THR A 219 -25.56 0.53 -5.29
N GLU A 220 -26.51 -0.19 -5.89
CA GLU A 220 -26.49 -1.64 -5.99
C GLU A 220 -26.42 -2.05 -7.47
N MET A 221 -25.25 -2.53 -7.89
CA MET A 221 -25.01 -3.02 -9.25
C MET A 221 -24.54 -4.46 -9.22
N GLU A 222 -24.73 -5.13 -10.36
CA GLU A 222 -24.27 -6.51 -10.57
C GLU A 222 -22.74 -6.65 -10.38
N GLY A 223 -21.96 -5.65 -10.82
CA GLY A 223 -20.52 -5.58 -10.59
C GLY A 223 -19.77 -6.80 -11.14
N ALA A 224 -18.88 -7.36 -10.32
CA ALA A 224 -18.07 -8.53 -10.66
C ALA A 224 -18.83 -9.87 -10.63
N THR A 225 -20.08 -9.90 -10.12
CA THR A 225 -20.88 -11.12 -9.88
C THR A 225 -20.98 -12.09 -11.07
N PRO A 226 -21.10 -11.65 -12.35
CA PRO A 226 -21.21 -12.58 -13.49
C PRO A 226 -20.00 -13.50 -13.64
N VAL A 227 -18.85 -13.05 -13.14
CA VAL A 227 -17.55 -13.72 -13.28
C VAL A 227 -17.08 -14.26 -11.93
N PHE A 228 -17.12 -13.47 -10.87
CA PHE A 228 -16.67 -13.85 -9.54
C PHE A 228 -17.83 -14.46 -8.73
N ASN A 229 -18.03 -15.77 -8.87
CA ASN A 229 -19.06 -16.52 -8.13
C ASN A 229 -18.69 -18.01 -7.98
N ALA A 230 -19.36 -18.68 -7.05
CA ALA A 230 -19.15 -20.10 -6.73
C ALA A 230 -19.38 -21.08 -7.89
N LYS A 231 -20.26 -20.73 -8.84
CA LYS A 231 -20.60 -21.60 -9.97
C LYS A 231 -19.48 -21.61 -11.01
N ARG A 232 -18.80 -20.48 -11.20
CA ARG A 232 -17.75 -20.32 -12.21
C ARG A 232 -16.36 -20.66 -11.69
N TYR A 233 -16.05 -20.23 -10.46
CA TYR A 233 -14.74 -20.44 -9.81
C TYR A 233 -14.93 -20.97 -8.39
N PRO A 234 -15.35 -22.24 -8.23
CA PRO A 234 -15.64 -22.81 -6.91
C PRO A 234 -14.42 -22.79 -5.97
N GLY A 235 -13.22 -23.04 -6.47
CA GLY A 235 -11.98 -23.04 -5.70
C GLY A 235 -11.60 -21.65 -5.18
N VAL A 236 -11.50 -20.66 -6.07
CA VAL A 236 -11.23 -19.27 -5.66
C VAL A 236 -12.32 -18.75 -4.73
N TRP A 237 -13.59 -19.05 -5.00
CA TRP A 237 -14.70 -18.64 -4.15
C TRP A 237 -14.62 -19.22 -2.73
N ALA A 238 -14.33 -20.52 -2.62
CA ALA A 238 -14.12 -21.16 -1.33
C ALA A 238 -12.91 -20.59 -0.57
N TRP A 239 -11.79 -20.35 -1.28
CA TRP A 239 -10.61 -19.69 -0.71
C TRP A 239 -10.91 -18.27 -0.23
N TYR A 240 -11.62 -17.46 -1.02
CA TYR A 240 -11.97 -16.07 -0.67
C TYR A 240 -12.73 -16.02 0.66
N HIS A 241 -13.77 -16.85 0.83
CA HIS A 241 -14.52 -16.91 2.08
C HIS A 241 -13.74 -17.56 3.22
N LYS A 242 -12.79 -18.44 2.94
CA LYS A 242 -11.86 -18.97 3.96
C LYS A 242 -10.96 -17.87 4.50
N VAL A 243 -10.41 -17.01 3.62
CA VAL A 243 -9.61 -15.84 4.02
C VAL A 243 -10.48 -14.85 4.81
N GLN A 244 -11.69 -14.57 4.33
CA GLN A 244 -12.64 -13.70 5.03
C GLN A 244 -12.90 -14.17 6.47
N ARG A 245 -13.32 -15.43 6.65
CA ARG A 245 -13.56 -16.00 7.99
C ARG A 245 -12.30 -15.99 8.87
N TYR A 246 -11.13 -16.22 8.26
CA TYR A 246 -9.87 -16.13 8.99
C TYR A 246 -9.67 -14.74 9.59
N PHE A 247 -9.86 -13.67 8.80
CA PHE A 247 -9.70 -12.29 9.27
C PHE A 247 -10.79 -11.85 10.25
N GLU A 248 -12.04 -12.28 10.04
CA GLU A 248 -13.15 -12.06 10.99
C GLU A 248 -12.86 -12.69 12.36
N GLY A 249 -12.19 -13.85 12.38
CA GLY A 249 -11.78 -14.54 13.60
C GLY A 249 -10.54 -13.97 14.30
N LEU A 250 -9.81 -13.05 13.67
CA LEU A 250 -8.67 -12.38 14.33
C LEU A 250 -9.12 -11.25 15.24
N PRO A 251 -8.42 -10.97 16.35
CA PRO A 251 -8.64 -9.75 17.14
C PRO A 251 -8.52 -8.47 16.30
N VAL A 252 -9.36 -7.47 16.62
CA VAL A 252 -9.22 -6.10 16.11
C VAL A 252 -7.97 -5.48 16.71
N VAL A 253 -7.16 -4.85 15.87
CA VAL A 253 -5.91 -4.19 16.27
C VAL A 253 -5.89 -2.69 15.98
N GLU A 254 -6.95 -2.17 15.37
CA GLU A 254 -7.12 -0.72 15.21
C GLU A 254 -7.57 -0.10 16.54
N ASP A 255 -6.82 0.90 16.98
CA ASP A 255 -7.18 1.74 18.10
C ASP A 255 -8.04 2.92 17.60
N GLY A 256 -9.32 2.89 17.96
CA GLY A 256 -10.30 3.95 17.66
C GLY A 256 -10.36 5.06 18.70
N THR A 257 -9.49 5.07 19.71
CA THR A 257 -9.54 6.03 20.83
C THR A 257 -8.44 7.08 20.80
N THR A 258 -7.27 6.76 20.24
CA THR A 258 -6.15 7.70 20.14
C THR A 258 -6.43 8.81 19.12
N SER A 259 -6.40 10.08 19.57
CA SER A 259 -6.52 11.24 18.68
C SER A 259 -5.25 11.48 17.86
N PHE A 260 -5.36 12.23 16.77
CA PHE A 260 -4.21 12.59 15.94
C PHE A 260 -3.17 13.42 16.70
N GLU A 261 -3.59 14.32 17.57
CA GLU A 261 -2.69 15.10 18.43
C GLU A 261 -1.89 14.18 19.36
N SER A 262 -2.53 13.15 19.92
CA SER A 262 -1.86 12.13 20.71
C SER A 262 -0.85 11.33 19.87
N VAL A 263 -1.19 10.99 18.62
CA VAL A 263 -0.23 10.37 17.68
C VAL A 263 1.00 11.26 17.52
N LEU A 264 0.82 12.55 17.23
CA LEU A 264 1.94 13.49 17.06
C LEU A 264 2.81 13.59 18.32
N GLU A 265 2.20 13.68 19.50
CA GLU A 265 2.93 13.71 20.77
C GLU A 265 3.70 12.42 21.05
N GLN A 266 3.13 11.26 20.71
CA GLN A 266 3.81 9.97 20.83
C GLN A 266 4.96 9.83 19.82
N MET A 267 4.78 10.32 18.59
CA MET A 267 5.86 10.39 17.60
C MET A 267 7.00 11.30 18.10
N LYS A 268 6.70 12.49 18.62
CA LYS A 268 7.70 13.39 19.25
C LYS A 268 8.42 12.74 20.43
N LYS A 269 7.79 11.85 21.19
CA LYS A 269 8.44 11.14 22.30
C LYS A 269 9.23 9.91 21.84
N SER A 270 8.97 9.42 20.64
CA SER A 270 9.63 8.23 20.10
C SER A 270 11.11 8.50 19.84
N PRO A 271 12.01 7.54 20.14
CA PRO A 271 13.43 7.68 19.83
C PRO A 271 13.63 7.72 18.30
N THR A 272 14.67 8.44 17.87
CA THR A 272 15.09 8.42 16.46
C THR A 272 15.95 7.18 16.20
N LEU A 273 15.70 6.47 15.09
CA LEU A 273 16.56 5.33 14.75
C LEU A 273 17.99 5.80 14.46
N GLY A 274 18.97 5.08 15.01
CA GLY A 274 20.39 5.30 14.71
C GLY A 274 20.74 4.85 13.29
N LYS A 275 21.91 5.26 12.78
CA LYS A 275 22.36 4.98 11.39
C LYS A 275 22.32 3.48 11.01
N LYS A 276 22.57 2.58 11.96
CA LYS A 276 22.55 1.12 11.73
C LYS A 276 21.15 0.51 11.66
N SER A 277 20.14 1.18 12.20
CA SER A 277 18.76 0.68 12.29
C SER A 277 17.81 1.44 11.37
N MET A 278 18.32 2.44 10.64
CA MET A 278 17.52 3.30 9.76
C MET A 278 17.09 2.58 8.48
N LEU A 279 17.93 1.71 7.94
CA LEU A 279 17.64 0.94 6.73
C LEU A 279 17.08 -0.43 7.10
N LEU A 280 16.10 -0.89 6.34
CA LEU A 280 15.63 -2.26 6.41
C LEU A 280 16.73 -3.23 5.94
N PRO A 281 16.80 -4.44 6.53
CA PRO A 281 17.78 -5.44 6.13
C PRO A 281 17.61 -5.85 4.66
N THR A 282 18.72 -5.93 3.96
CA THR A 282 18.81 -6.39 2.57
C THR A 282 20.01 -7.33 2.41
N PRO A 283 19.99 -8.30 1.46
CA PRO A 283 21.05 -9.30 1.34
C PRO A 283 22.45 -8.73 1.00
N ARG A 284 22.52 -7.49 0.52
CA ARG A 284 23.75 -6.83 0.08
C ARG A 284 23.80 -5.39 0.55
N ALA A 285 25.00 -4.94 0.91
CA ALA A 285 25.26 -3.55 1.25
C ALA A 285 25.10 -2.64 0.02
N THR A 286 25.07 -1.35 0.28
CA THR A 286 25.05 -0.27 -0.71
C THR A 286 26.26 -0.37 -1.65
N HIS A 287 26.06 0.00 -2.92
CA HIS A 287 27.14 0.04 -3.91
C HIS A 287 27.59 1.50 -4.09
N ASP A 288 28.37 2.00 -3.13
CA ASP A 288 28.71 3.41 -3.01
C ASP A 288 29.28 4.03 -4.30
N GLU A 289 30.16 3.33 -5.02
CA GLU A 289 30.71 3.83 -6.29
C GLU A 289 29.65 4.02 -7.38
N LEU A 290 28.67 3.11 -7.47
CA LEU A 290 27.60 3.18 -8.46
C LEU A 290 26.62 4.28 -8.07
N ASP A 291 26.24 4.36 -6.80
CA ASP A 291 25.33 5.38 -6.30
C ASP A 291 25.97 6.78 -6.44
N ALA A 292 27.29 6.92 -6.22
CA ALA A 292 28.03 8.16 -6.47
C ALA A 292 28.03 8.57 -7.96
N LYS A 293 28.17 7.63 -8.90
CA LYS A 293 28.03 7.91 -10.35
C LYS A 293 26.63 8.38 -10.73
N CYS A 294 25.62 8.01 -9.94
CA CYS A 294 24.24 8.49 -10.07
C CYS A 294 23.97 9.79 -9.30
N GLY A 295 24.97 10.34 -8.59
CA GLY A 295 24.83 11.53 -7.75
C GLY A 295 24.06 11.29 -6.44
N LEU A 296 23.92 10.03 -6.03
CA LEU A 296 23.19 9.61 -4.83
C LEU A 296 24.18 9.36 -3.69
N VAL A 297 24.70 10.43 -3.10
CA VAL A 297 25.64 10.38 -1.97
C VAL A 297 25.00 10.94 -0.70
N ASP A 298 25.51 10.52 0.48
CA ASP A 298 25.07 11.05 1.77
C ASP A 298 25.09 12.59 1.78
N GLY A 299 23.99 13.21 2.21
CA GLY A 299 23.81 14.66 2.20
C GLY A 299 23.38 15.27 0.86
N ALA A 300 23.29 14.50 -0.23
CA ALA A 300 22.82 15.02 -1.51
C ALA A 300 21.34 15.43 -1.44
N LEU A 301 21.00 16.57 -2.06
CA LEU A 301 19.60 16.94 -2.24
C LEU A 301 19.01 16.13 -3.40
N VAL A 302 17.91 15.42 -3.13
CA VAL A 302 17.28 14.53 -4.11
C VAL A 302 15.77 14.74 -4.17
N SER A 303 15.18 14.48 -5.34
CA SER A 303 13.73 14.32 -5.52
C SER A 303 13.42 12.83 -5.63
N VAL A 304 12.42 12.37 -4.88
CA VAL A 304 11.91 11.00 -4.94
C VAL A 304 10.47 11.02 -5.44
N ALA A 305 10.19 10.30 -6.53
CA ALA A 305 8.85 10.18 -7.10
C ALA A 305 8.63 8.75 -7.64
N PRO A 306 7.38 8.25 -7.71
CA PRO A 306 7.08 6.99 -8.39
C PRO A 306 7.52 7.00 -9.86
N ASP A 307 7.71 5.83 -10.46
CA ASP A 307 8.01 5.69 -11.89
C ASP A 307 6.76 5.50 -12.77
N ASP A 308 5.58 5.34 -12.16
CA ASP A 308 4.31 5.04 -12.81
C ASP A 308 3.33 6.22 -12.81
N THR A 309 2.65 6.49 -11.69
CA THR A 309 1.61 7.52 -11.51
C THR A 309 1.95 8.41 -10.31
N GLY A 310 1.51 9.67 -10.33
CA GLY A 310 1.93 10.68 -9.34
C GLY A 310 3.38 11.14 -9.51
N ARG A 311 3.90 11.08 -10.75
CA ARG A 311 5.27 11.45 -11.10
C ARG A 311 5.58 12.94 -10.89
N ASP A 312 4.54 13.78 -10.93
CA ASP A 312 4.63 15.24 -10.83
C ASP A 312 4.51 15.75 -9.39
N ASP A 313 4.37 14.86 -8.40
CA ASP A 313 4.29 15.18 -6.98
C ASP A 313 5.48 14.57 -6.20
N PRO A 314 6.75 14.93 -6.52
CA PRO A 314 7.91 14.41 -5.81
C PRO A 314 7.98 14.91 -4.37
N THR A 315 8.61 14.12 -3.50
CA THR A 315 9.15 14.64 -2.23
C THR A 315 10.63 14.92 -2.39
N ILE A 316 10.99 16.17 -2.10
CA ILE A 316 12.37 16.66 -2.16
C ILE A 316 12.94 16.65 -0.74
N GLY A 317 14.18 16.18 -0.60
CA GLY A 317 14.85 16.16 0.70
C GLY A 317 16.32 15.81 0.59
N THR A 318 16.99 15.90 1.73
CA THR A 318 18.39 15.51 1.88
C THR A 318 18.48 14.00 2.05
N LEU A 319 19.24 13.33 1.18
CA LEU A 319 19.55 11.90 1.29
C LEU A 319 20.34 11.63 2.57
N VAL A 320 19.82 10.76 3.45
CA VAL A 320 20.46 10.41 4.74
C VAL A 320 20.79 8.92 4.87
N ALA A 321 20.16 8.07 4.05
CA ALA A 321 20.54 6.67 3.91
C ALA A 321 20.05 6.10 2.57
N LEU A 322 20.78 5.11 2.06
CA LEU A 322 20.48 4.41 0.83
C LEU A 322 20.92 2.95 0.95
N SER A 323 20.10 2.03 0.47
CA SER A 323 20.42 0.61 0.26
C SER A 323 20.05 0.19 -1.16
N PRO A 324 20.30 -1.06 -1.58
CA PRO A 324 19.73 -1.59 -2.82
C PRO A 324 18.20 -1.57 -2.91
N GLU A 325 17.48 -1.54 -1.77
CA GLU A 325 16.02 -1.66 -1.74
C GLU A 325 15.30 -0.41 -1.23
N GLU A 326 15.99 0.52 -0.57
CA GLU A 326 15.39 1.62 0.16
C GLU A 326 16.19 2.92 0.02
N VAL A 327 15.49 4.05 -0.02
CA VAL A 327 16.04 5.40 0.06
C VAL A 327 15.38 6.13 1.23
N VAL A 328 16.17 6.84 2.02
CA VAL A 328 15.70 7.60 3.17
C VAL A 328 16.13 9.06 3.02
N ILE A 329 15.16 9.97 3.12
CA ILE A 329 15.41 11.41 3.04
C ILE A 329 14.93 12.12 4.31
N LYS A 330 15.63 13.20 4.70
CA LYS A 330 15.04 14.25 5.53
C LYS A 330 14.32 15.23 4.58
N PRO A 331 12.99 15.38 4.67
CA PRO A 331 12.25 16.24 3.74
C PRO A 331 12.74 17.68 3.85
N LEU A 332 12.73 18.39 2.72
CA LEU A 332 13.06 19.82 2.69
C LEU A 332 11.97 20.59 3.47
N PRO A 333 12.35 21.59 4.28
CA PRO A 333 11.38 22.45 4.95
C PRO A 333 10.42 23.12 3.96
N LEU A 334 9.13 23.10 4.30
CA LEU A 334 8.09 23.87 3.61
C LEU A 334 7.86 25.21 4.34
N GLU A 335 6.74 25.90 4.09
CA GLU A 335 6.49 27.26 4.59
C GLU A 335 6.47 27.35 6.12
N ASN A 336 5.91 26.33 6.78
CA ASN A 336 5.83 26.24 8.24
C ASN A 336 6.76 25.16 8.77
N GLN A 337 7.21 25.27 10.02
CA GLN A 337 7.97 24.20 10.67
C GLN A 337 7.08 22.94 10.81
N PRO A 338 7.66 21.73 10.63
CA PRO A 338 6.90 20.52 10.78
C PRO A 338 6.63 20.28 12.26
N THR A 339 5.46 19.75 12.59
CA THR A 339 5.14 19.37 13.97
C THR A 339 6.08 18.26 14.48
N VAL A 340 6.50 17.35 13.60
CA VAL A 340 7.45 16.28 13.93
C VAL A 340 8.56 16.25 12.88
N GLU A 341 9.81 16.38 13.30
CA GLU A 341 10.94 16.05 12.44
C GLU A 341 10.95 14.55 12.17
N THR A 342 10.68 14.19 10.91
CA THR A 342 10.63 12.80 10.45
C THR A 342 11.67 12.56 9.37
N ARG A 343 12.00 11.29 9.17
CA ARG A 343 12.64 10.82 7.93
C ARG A 343 11.61 10.05 7.13
N ILE A 344 11.74 10.14 5.82
CA ILE A 344 10.78 9.58 4.87
C ILE A 344 11.49 8.51 4.06
N HIS A 345 10.92 7.32 4.11
CA HIS A 345 11.45 6.11 3.53
C HIS A 345 10.63 5.76 2.29
N PHE A 346 11.31 5.50 1.17
CA PHE A 346 10.71 5.03 -0.06
C PHE A 346 11.43 3.76 -0.54
N PRO A 347 10.73 2.79 -1.15
CA PRO A 347 11.41 1.71 -1.83
C PRO A 347 12.14 2.29 -3.04
N ARG A 348 13.30 1.72 -3.40
CA ARG A 348 13.92 2.01 -4.71
C ARG A 348 13.11 1.41 -5.86
N LEU A 349 12.41 0.30 -5.59
CA LEU A 349 11.58 -0.36 -6.56
C LEU A 349 10.32 0.47 -6.86
N GLY A 350 10.10 0.81 -8.14
CA GLY A 350 8.94 1.61 -8.55
C GLY A 350 9.09 3.10 -8.31
N PHE A 351 10.29 3.58 -7.96
CA PHE A 351 10.60 4.98 -7.71
C PHE A 351 11.84 5.42 -8.48
N VAL A 352 11.84 6.70 -8.86
CA VAL A 352 12.99 7.38 -9.44
C VAL A 352 13.53 8.37 -8.42
N ILE A 353 14.81 8.22 -8.08
CA ILE A 353 15.56 9.18 -7.27
C ILE A 353 16.45 10.00 -8.19
N ARG A 354 16.33 11.32 -8.14
CA ARG A 354 17.15 12.23 -8.96
C ARG A 354 17.83 13.28 -8.09
N PRO A 355 19.13 13.55 -8.28
CA PRO A 355 19.77 14.72 -7.68
C PRO A 355 19.09 16.01 -8.14
N VAL A 356 18.86 16.93 -7.20
CA VAL A 356 18.30 18.27 -7.46
C VAL A 356 19.44 19.27 -7.41
N LYS A 357 19.62 20.06 -8.47
CA LYS A 357 20.55 21.21 -8.45
C LYS A 357 19.90 22.33 -7.65
N GLN A 358 20.61 22.90 -6.66
CA GLN A 358 20.10 23.97 -5.79
C GLN A 358 19.51 25.18 -6.55
N ALA A 359 19.95 25.47 -7.77
CA ALA A 359 19.43 26.55 -8.60
C ALA A 359 18.01 26.31 -9.20
N LYS A 360 17.39 25.15 -8.93
CA LYS A 360 16.06 24.76 -9.45
C LYS A 360 15.00 24.56 -8.34
N ILE A 361 15.28 25.01 -7.12
CA ILE A 361 14.34 24.94 -5.99
C ILE A 361 13.47 26.20 -5.97
#